data_AF-A0A4S2DBZ4-F1
#
_entry.id   AF-A0A4S2DBZ4-F1
#
_cell.length_a   1.000
_cell.length_b   1.000
_cell.length_c   1.000
_cell.angle_alpha   90.00
_cell.angle_beta   90.00
_cell.angle_gamma   90.00
#
_symmetry.space_group_name_H-M   'P 1'
#
loop_
_entity.id
_entity.type
_entity.pdbx_description
1 polymer ?
#
loop_
_entity_poly.entity_id
_entity_poly.type
_entity_poly.pdbx_seq_one_letter_code
_entity_poly.pdbx_strand_id
1 'polypeptide(L)'
;MRNIELRYKKWYGWRSVKLLIPSTYSEMSPVQFLASIRLSKGWIDEMTFFVQFFGIKKKQLLKLEAYQLYKLAELMDFLKDVRSPYQEFYIESLSGKLLAPPAKLRGVCFQQFMTVDTFFSWYVSTENVEYLNRFVAALYLKGNESYFPEKGEKGLDLEGRVKMVAKLPFDLKYSILINWALIKSWLGHSFVHLFPPAEPSENSRGDKVKAKPTNWLSIFDQFVGDNIADIPSYKALPCMDAFRLLNKRIKEAKKR
;
A
#
# COMPACT_ATOMS: atom_id res chain seq x y z
N MET A 1 -19.31 -7.55 0.91
CA MET A 1 -19.12 -8.26 -0.38
C MET A 1 -20.46 -8.37 -1.06
N ARG A 2 -20.49 -8.33 -2.40
CA ARG A 2 -21.71 -8.54 -3.20
C ARG A 2 -21.75 -9.96 -3.75
N ASN A 3 -22.89 -10.62 -3.57
CA ASN A 3 -23.20 -11.89 -4.22
C ASN A 3 -23.89 -11.59 -5.55
N ILE A 4 -23.27 -12.01 -6.65
CA ILE A 4 -23.82 -11.78 -7.99
C ILE A 4 -23.98 -13.10 -8.71
N GLU A 5 -25.11 -13.24 -9.40
CA GLU A 5 -25.35 -14.37 -10.28
C GLU A 5 -25.07 -13.96 -11.73
N LEU A 6 -23.99 -14.48 -12.30
CA LEU A 6 -23.64 -14.28 -13.69
C LEU A 6 -24.29 -15.36 -14.55
N ARG A 7 -25.27 -14.99 -15.38
CA ARG A 7 -25.97 -15.91 -16.30
C ARG A 7 -25.37 -15.85 -17.69
N TYR A 8 -25.11 -16.98 -18.33
CA TYR A 8 -24.60 -17.03 -19.70
C TYR A 8 -25.26 -18.16 -20.49
N LYS A 9 -25.37 -17.95 -21.81
CA LYS A 9 -25.97 -18.92 -22.74
C LYS A 9 -25.05 -20.13 -22.92
N LYS A 10 -25.65 -21.32 -22.95
CA LYS A 10 -25.02 -22.54 -23.46
C LYS A 10 -25.80 -23.01 -24.68
N TRP A 11 -25.29 -24.03 -25.37
CA TRP A 11 -25.95 -24.63 -26.54
C TRP A 11 -27.39 -25.07 -26.25
N TYR A 12 -27.67 -25.47 -25.00
CA TYR A 12 -29.02 -25.64 -24.48
C TYR A 12 -29.14 -24.94 -23.13
N GLY A 13 -30.10 -24.02 -23.03
CA GLY A 13 -30.47 -23.31 -21.80
C GLY A 13 -29.44 -22.31 -21.30
N TRP A 14 -29.67 -21.89 -20.06
CA TRP A 14 -28.84 -20.92 -19.35
C TRP A 14 -28.07 -21.63 -18.25
N ARG A 15 -26.84 -21.18 -18.01
CA ARG A 15 -26.12 -21.52 -16.78
C ARG A 15 -25.86 -20.26 -16.00
N SER A 16 -25.77 -20.41 -14.69
CA SER A 16 -25.34 -19.36 -13.80
C SER A 16 -24.08 -19.75 -13.03
N VAL A 17 -23.28 -18.75 -12.69
CA VAL A 17 -22.16 -18.85 -11.76
C VAL A 17 -22.36 -17.78 -10.71
N LYS A 18 -22.26 -18.16 -9.44
CA LYS A 18 -22.26 -17.22 -8.33
C LYS A 18 -20.86 -16.64 -8.17
N LEU A 19 -20.76 -15.33 -8.11
CA LEU A 19 -19.54 -14.56 -7.93
C LEU A 19 -19.64 -13.79 -6.61
N LEU A 20 -18.52 -13.78 -5.87
CA LEU A 20 -18.33 -12.93 -4.71
C LEU A 20 -17.43 -11.77 -5.12
N ILE A 21 -17.97 -10.56 -5.12
CA ILE A 21 -17.30 -9.38 -5.64
C ILE A 21 -17.08 -8.39 -4.49
N PRO A 22 -15.83 -7.94 -4.25
CA PRO A 22 -15.55 -6.96 -3.21
C PRO A 22 -16.28 -5.65 -3.51
N SER A 23 -16.76 -5.00 -2.46
CA SER A 23 -17.37 -3.65 -2.53
C SER A 23 -16.49 -2.57 -1.91
N THR A 24 -15.43 -2.98 -1.23
CA THR A 24 -14.46 -2.12 -0.56
C THR A 24 -13.08 -2.76 -0.69
N TYR A 25 -12.03 -1.96 -0.49
CA TYR A 25 -10.65 -2.47 -0.44
C TYR A 25 -10.50 -3.59 0.60
N SER A 26 -11.05 -3.43 1.81
CA SER A 26 -10.95 -4.44 2.88
C SER A 26 -11.48 -5.83 2.54
N GLU A 27 -12.31 -5.95 1.51
CA GLU A 27 -12.87 -7.23 1.06
C GLU A 27 -12.07 -7.87 -0.08
N MET A 28 -11.09 -7.17 -0.64
CA MET A 28 -10.31 -7.67 -1.77
C MET A 28 -9.32 -8.74 -1.33
N SER A 29 -9.19 -9.78 -2.14
CA SER A 29 -8.07 -10.72 -2.05
C SER A 29 -6.79 -10.10 -2.63
N PRO A 30 -5.60 -10.63 -2.30
CA PRO A 30 -4.34 -10.16 -2.86
C PRO A 30 -4.31 -10.26 -4.39
N VAL A 31 -4.89 -11.32 -4.97
CA VAL A 31 -4.98 -11.54 -6.41
C VAL A 31 -5.83 -10.45 -7.08
N GLN A 32 -6.97 -10.09 -6.48
CA GLN A 32 -7.82 -9.01 -6.97
C GLN A 32 -7.11 -7.66 -6.93
N PHE A 33 -6.39 -7.38 -5.84
CA PHE A 33 -5.62 -6.15 -5.70
C PHE A 33 -4.52 -6.05 -6.78
N LEU A 34 -3.68 -7.08 -6.93
CA LEU A 34 -2.67 -7.15 -7.98
C LEU A 34 -3.27 -6.95 -9.38
N ALA A 35 -4.39 -7.62 -9.68
CA ALA A 35 -5.07 -7.50 -10.97
C ALA A 35 -5.53 -6.06 -11.24
N SER A 36 -6.12 -5.37 -10.25
CA SER A 36 -6.55 -3.97 -10.42
C SER A 36 -5.39 -3.03 -10.74
N ILE A 37 -4.24 -3.21 -10.07
CA ILE A 37 -3.07 -2.38 -10.33
C ILE A 37 -2.50 -2.68 -11.71
N ARG A 38 -2.34 -3.96 -12.05
CA ARG A 38 -1.84 -4.37 -13.38
C ARG A 38 -2.70 -3.83 -14.52
N LEU A 39 -4.03 -3.86 -14.38
CA LEU A 39 -4.94 -3.29 -15.37
C LEU A 39 -4.74 -1.78 -15.48
N SER A 40 -4.72 -1.05 -14.36
CA SER A 40 -4.54 0.41 -14.35
C SER A 40 -3.23 0.87 -15.00
N LYS A 41 -2.19 0.03 -14.98
CA LYS A 41 -0.88 0.28 -15.59
C LYS A 41 -0.74 -0.29 -17.00
N GLY A 42 -1.76 -0.95 -17.54
CA GLY A 42 -1.72 -1.59 -18.86
C GLY A 42 -0.80 -2.81 -18.94
N TRP A 43 -0.46 -3.44 -17.82
CA TRP A 43 0.40 -4.64 -17.78
C TRP A 43 -0.35 -5.93 -18.09
N ILE A 44 -1.67 -5.92 -17.97
CA ILE A 44 -2.55 -7.00 -18.39
C ILE A 44 -3.70 -6.42 -19.20
N ASP A 45 -4.24 -7.22 -20.11
CA ASP A 45 -5.46 -6.90 -20.85
C ASP A 45 -6.72 -7.09 -19.98
N GLU A 46 -7.83 -6.54 -20.45
CA GLU A 46 -9.13 -6.64 -19.77
C GLU A 46 -9.57 -8.08 -19.53
N MET A 47 -9.33 -9.00 -20.48
CA MET A 47 -9.76 -10.39 -20.33
C MET A 47 -8.98 -11.09 -19.23
N THR A 48 -7.67 -10.87 -19.17
CA THR A 48 -6.80 -11.35 -18.09
C THR A 48 -7.24 -10.77 -16.75
N PHE A 49 -7.58 -9.48 -16.71
CA PHE A 49 -8.13 -8.85 -15.51
C PHE A 49 -9.44 -9.51 -15.06
N PHE A 50 -10.41 -9.72 -15.96
CA PHE A 50 -11.69 -10.33 -15.61
C PHE A 50 -11.52 -11.74 -15.03
N VAL A 51 -10.57 -12.51 -15.56
CA VAL A 51 -10.22 -13.84 -15.06
C VAL A 51 -9.62 -13.76 -13.65
N GLN A 52 -8.66 -12.86 -13.42
CA GLN A 52 -7.96 -12.75 -12.14
C GLN A 52 -8.82 -12.11 -11.04
N PHE A 53 -9.58 -11.07 -11.37
CA PHE A 53 -10.36 -10.30 -10.40
C PHE A 53 -11.68 -10.97 -10.03
N PHE A 54 -12.44 -11.44 -11.02
CA PHE A 54 -13.75 -12.06 -10.78
C PHE A 54 -13.69 -13.59 -10.67
N GLY A 55 -12.54 -14.21 -10.95
CA GLY A 55 -12.41 -15.68 -10.97
C GLY A 55 -13.20 -16.35 -12.10
N ILE A 56 -13.60 -15.60 -13.13
CA ILE A 56 -14.38 -16.12 -14.26
C ILE A 56 -13.43 -16.88 -15.19
N LYS A 57 -13.81 -18.10 -15.60
CA LYS A 57 -12.98 -18.88 -16.54
C LYS A 57 -12.97 -18.19 -17.90
N LYS A 58 -11.82 -18.16 -18.59
CA LYS A 58 -11.67 -17.56 -19.94
C LYS A 58 -12.75 -18.05 -20.94
N LYS A 59 -13.09 -19.34 -20.91
CA LYS A 59 -14.16 -19.93 -21.75
C LYS A 59 -15.56 -19.39 -21.46
N GLN A 60 -15.84 -18.99 -20.22
CA GLN A 60 -17.11 -18.37 -19.82
C GLN A 60 -17.12 -16.90 -20.22
N LEU A 61 -16.00 -16.20 -20.03
CA LEU A 61 -15.82 -14.80 -20.37
C LEU A 61 -16.09 -14.52 -21.85
N LEU A 62 -15.62 -15.40 -22.74
CA LEU A 62 -15.88 -15.34 -24.19
C LEU A 62 -17.36 -15.48 -24.57
N LYS A 63 -18.23 -15.89 -23.64
CA LYS A 63 -19.68 -16.03 -23.86
C LYS A 63 -20.49 -14.90 -23.24
N LEU A 64 -19.82 -13.96 -22.57
CA LEU A 64 -20.50 -12.82 -21.96
C LEU A 64 -20.74 -11.75 -23.01
N GLU A 65 -21.93 -11.17 -22.98
CA GLU A 65 -22.30 -10.05 -23.83
C GLU A 65 -21.65 -8.76 -23.27
N ALA A 66 -21.42 -7.76 -24.14
CA ALA A 66 -20.77 -6.50 -23.77
C ALA A 66 -21.48 -5.80 -22.59
N TYR A 67 -22.82 -5.86 -22.54
CA TYR A 67 -23.62 -5.33 -21.44
C TYR A 67 -23.27 -6.00 -20.09
N GLN A 68 -23.01 -7.31 -20.09
CA GLN A 68 -22.68 -8.04 -18.87
C GLN A 68 -21.29 -7.67 -18.36
N LEU A 69 -20.32 -7.51 -19.28
CA LEU A 69 -18.98 -7.02 -18.96
C LEU A 69 -19.03 -5.60 -18.38
N TYR A 70 -19.83 -4.72 -19.00
CA TYR A 70 -20.07 -3.37 -18.49
C TYR A 70 -20.67 -3.38 -17.08
N LYS A 71 -21.70 -4.19 -16.84
CA LYS A 71 -22.29 -4.35 -15.49
C LYS A 71 -21.33 -4.90 -14.46
N LEU A 72 -20.43 -5.80 -14.84
CA LEU A 72 -19.36 -6.26 -13.96
C LEU A 72 -18.37 -5.13 -13.65
N ALA A 73 -18.05 -4.29 -14.63
CA ALA A 73 -17.13 -3.17 -14.44
C ALA A 73 -17.69 -2.08 -13.50
N GLU A 74 -18.98 -1.77 -13.57
CA GLU A 74 -19.65 -0.83 -12.64
C GLU A 74 -19.46 -1.21 -11.16
N LEU A 75 -19.36 -2.51 -10.86
CA LEU A 75 -19.18 -2.98 -9.47
C LEU A 75 -17.84 -2.61 -8.88
N MET A 76 -16.88 -2.22 -9.73
CA MET A 76 -15.54 -1.85 -9.34
C MET A 76 -15.40 -0.35 -9.12
N ASP A 77 -16.49 0.41 -9.14
CA ASP A 77 -16.46 1.86 -8.93
C ASP A 77 -15.79 2.27 -7.61
N PHE A 78 -15.81 1.41 -6.58
CA PHE A 78 -15.11 1.67 -5.32
C PHE A 78 -13.58 1.77 -5.49
N LEU A 79 -12.99 1.16 -6.53
CA LEU A 79 -11.56 1.28 -6.83
C LEU A 79 -11.18 2.71 -7.24
N LYS A 80 -12.13 3.52 -7.71
CA LYS A 80 -11.91 4.93 -8.04
C LYS A 80 -11.68 5.78 -6.79
N ASP A 81 -12.17 5.34 -5.62
CA ASP A 81 -11.99 6.09 -4.38
C ASP A 81 -10.66 5.73 -3.69
N VAL A 82 -9.58 6.36 -4.15
CA VAL A 82 -8.23 6.22 -3.58
C VAL A 82 -8.15 6.73 -2.13
N ARG A 83 -9.17 7.46 -1.66
CA ARG A 83 -9.21 7.98 -0.28
C ARG A 83 -9.75 6.95 0.71
N SER A 84 -10.30 5.83 0.24
CA SER A 84 -10.79 4.77 1.12
C SER A 84 -9.64 4.24 1.99
N PRO A 85 -9.69 4.46 3.31
CA PRO A 85 -8.58 4.12 4.18
C PRO A 85 -8.44 2.60 4.29
N TYR A 86 -7.26 2.07 3.96
CA TYR A 86 -6.93 0.66 4.16
C TYR A 86 -5.61 0.57 4.93
N GLN A 87 -5.60 -0.22 6.00
CA GLN A 87 -4.55 -0.19 7.04
C GLN A 87 -3.75 -1.50 7.12
N GLU A 88 -3.88 -2.36 6.11
CA GLU A 88 -3.29 -3.70 6.06
C GLU A 88 -2.52 -3.89 4.75
N PHE A 89 -1.72 -4.95 4.69
CA PHE A 89 -0.97 -5.31 3.49
C PHE A 89 -1.60 -6.52 2.80
N TYR A 90 -1.93 -6.38 1.51
CA TYR A 90 -2.42 -7.51 0.72
C TYR A 90 -1.35 -8.56 0.48
N ILE A 91 -0.10 -8.13 0.31
CA ILE A 91 1.03 -9.05 0.07
C ILE A 91 1.71 -9.29 1.41
N GLU A 92 1.27 -10.31 2.14
CA GLU A 92 1.78 -10.57 3.50
C GLU A 92 3.21 -11.12 3.51
N SER A 93 3.61 -11.82 2.44
CA SER A 93 4.94 -12.44 2.35
C SER A 93 5.52 -12.39 0.93
N LEU A 94 6.84 -12.30 0.87
CA LEU A 94 7.63 -12.35 -0.36
C LEU A 94 8.60 -13.54 -0.31
N SER A 95 9.18 -13.88 -1.46
CA SER A 95 10.23 -14.89 -1.55
C SER A 95 11.38 -14.60 -0.58
N GLY A 96 11.89 -15.62 0.09
CA GLY A 96 12.93 -15.46 1.11
C GLY A 96 12.41 -15.21 2.53
N LYS A 97 11.12 -15.49 2.78
CA LYS A 97 10.45 -15.33 4.09
C LYS A 97 10.47 -13.89 4.60
N LEU A 98 10.40 -12.92 3.68
CA LEU A 98 10.23 -11.52 4.02
C LEU A 98 8.75 -11.27 4.26
N LEU A 99 8.41 -10.70 5.40
CA LEU A 99 7.04 -10.51 5.87
C LEU A 99 6.71 -9.02 5.88
N ALA A 100 5.51 -8.69 5.44
CA ALA A 100 4.97 -7.34 5.61
C ALA A 100 4.72 -7.06 7.09
N PRO A 101 4.68 -5.77 7.49
CA PRO A 101 4.17 -5.42 8.79
C PRO A 101 2.72 -5.89 8.98
N PRO A 102 2.34 -6.35 10.18
CA PRO A 102 0.95 -6.61 10.52
C PRO A 102 0.06 -5.36 10.39
N ALA A 103 -1.25 -5.58 10.45
CA ALA A 103 -2.28 -4.54 10.43
C ALA A 103 -1.96 -3.35 11.34
N LYS A 104 -2.25 -2.13 10.85
CA LYS A 104 -1.99 -0.87 11.54
C LYS A 104 -0.51 -0.64 11.90
N LEU A 105 0.41 -1.19 11.10
CA LEU A 105 1.86 -1.04 11.29
C LEU A 105 2.34 -1.54 12.67
N ARG A 106 1.69 -2.56 13.23
CA ARG A 106 2.09 -3.11 14.54
C ARG A 106 3.52 -3.65 14.47
N GLY A 107 4.35 -3.30 15.44
CA GLY A 107 5.76 -3.73 15.49
C GLY A 107 6.70 -2.92 14.59
N VAL A 108 6.19 -1.96 13.82
CA VAL A 108 7.03 -1.02 13.06
C VAL A 108 7.54 0.04 14.03
N CYS A 109 8.86 0.18 14.14
CA CYS A 109 9.46 1.27 14.90
C CYS A 109 9.49 2.56 14.08
N PHE A 110 9.67 3.70 14.76
CA PHE A 110 9.63 5.00 14.10
C PHE A 110 10.74 5.16 13.05
N GLN A 111 11.96 4.67 13.33
CA GLN A 111 13.06 4.65 12.36
C GLN A 111 12.73 3.85 11.10
N GLN A 112 12.11 2.68 11.24
CA GLN A 112 11.70 1.86 10.10
C GLN A 112 10.70 2.65 9.25
N PHE A 113 9.68 3.23 9.88
CA PHE A 113 8.69 4.02 9.16
C PHE A 113 9.31 5.18 8.39
N MET A 114 10.15 6.00 9.04
CA MET A 114 10.83 7.12 8.38
C MET A 114 11.69 6.65 7.21
N THR A 115 12.39 5.53 7.36
CA THR A 115 13.23 4.94 6.30
C THR A 115 12.39 4.51 5.10
N VAL A 116 11.32 3.76 5.35
CA VAL A 116 10.38 3.29 4.33
C VAL A 116 9.74 4.48 3.60
N ASP A 117 9.23 5.45 4.34
CA ASP A 117 8.52 6.59 3.75
C ASP A 117 9.46 7.50 2.94
N THR A 118 10.71 7.62 3.37
CA THR A 118 11.76 8.33 2.61
C THR A 118 12.01 7.66 1.25
N PHE A 119 12.23 6.35 1.21
CA PHE A 119 12.42 5.63 -0.05
C PHE A 119 11.17 5.65 -0.94
N PHE A 120 9.97 5.54 -0.34
CA PHE A 120 8.71 5.75 -1.05
C PHE A 120 8.68 7.11 -1.74
N SER A 121 8.95 8.18 -1.00
CA SER A 121 8.95 9.55 -1.52
C SER A 121 10.00 9.77 -2.62
N TRP A 122 11.20 9.20 -2.47
CA TRP A 122 12.23 9.26 -3.50
C TRP A 122 11.81 8.52 -4.77
N TYR A 123 11.20 7.34 -4.66
CA TYR A 123 10.67 6.65 -5.84
C TYR A 123 9.57 7.46 -6.52
N VAL A 124 8.58 7.96 -5.78
CA VAL A 124 7.48 8.77 -6.34
C VAL A 124 8.00 10.03 -7.05
N SER A 125 9.10 10.61 -6.55
CA SER A 125 9.67 11.84 -7.12
C SER A 125 10.58 11.60 -8.32
N THR A 126 11.27 10.46 -8.39
CA THR A 126 12.34 10.21 -9.38
C THR A 126 12.04 9.07 -10.35
N GLU A 127 11.07 8.22 -10.02
CA GLU A 127 10.75 6.97 -10.71
C GLU A 127 11.94 5.99 -10.80
N ASN A 128 13.03 6.23 -10.05
CA ASN A 128 14.21 5.38 -10.04
C ASN A 128 13.92 4.06 -9.30
N VAL A 129 13.96 2.95 -10.03
CA VAL A 129 13.66 1.60 -9.56
C VAL A 129 14.50 1.16 -8.37
N GLU A 130 15.71 1.71 -8.20
CA GLU A 130 16.54 1.42 -7.02
C GLU A 130 15.86 1.86 -5.72
N TYR A 131 15.17 3.01 -5.73
CA TYR A 131 14.41 3.46 -4.56
C TYR A 131 13.17 2.60 -4.32
N LEU A 132 12.55 2.03 -5.37
CA LEU A 132 11.49 1.05 -5.19
C LEU A 132 12.02 -0.23 -4.53
N ASN A 133 13.21 -0.68 -4.90
CA ASN A 133 13.84 -1.85 -4.26
C ASN A 133 14.17 -1.57 -2.79
N ARG A 134 14.75 -0.40 -2.49
CA ARG A 134 15.06 0.04 -1.12
C ARG A 134 13.82 0.20 -0.25
N PHE A 135 12.74 0.76 -0.82
CA PHE A 135 11.45 0.87 -0.16
C PHE A 135 10.92 -0.51 0.27
N VAL A 136 10.82 -1.47 -0.66
CA VAL A 136 10.32 -2.82 -0.33
C VAL A 136 11.27 -3.53 0.64
N ALA A 137 12.58 -3.37 0.50
CA ALA A 137 13.58 -3.98 1.39
C ALA A 137 13.59 -3.40 2.81
N ALA A 138 13.28 -2.11 2.99
CA ALA A 138 13.13 -1.50 4.31
C ALA A 138 11.80 -1.91 4.99
N LEU A 139 10.79 -2.21 4.19
CA LEU A 139 9.44 -2.50 4.66
C LEU A 139 9.26 -3.97 5.06
N TYR A 140 9.73 -4.91 4.25
CA TYR A 140 9.52 -6.35 4.48
C TYR A 140 10.73 -6.96 5.18
N LEU A 141 10.53 -7.43 6.41
CA LEU A 141 11.58 -7.96 7.27
C LEU A 141 11.46 -9.48 7.42
N LYS A 142 12.57 -10.17 7.72
CA LYS A 142 12.44 -11.56 8.22
C LYS A 142 11.97 -11.53 9.67
N GLY A 143 11.33 -12.61 10.10
CA GLY A 143 10.76 -12.69 11.46
C GLY A 143 11.76 -12.59 12.62
N ASN A 144 13.07 -12.64 12.37
CA ASN A 144 14.13 -12.47 13.38
C ASN A 144 15.01 -11.24 13.13
N GLU A 145 14.60 -10.34 12.23
CA GLU A 145 15.33 -9.11 11.89
C GLU A 145 14.62 -7.88 12.48
N SER A 146 15.39 -6.95 13.04
CA SER A 146 14.88 -5.70 13.62
C SER A 146 15.83 -4.54 13.33
N TYR A 147 15.29 -3.32 13.31
CA TYR A 147 16.08 -2.08 13.26
C TYR A 147 16.81 -1.82 14.58
N PHE A 148 16.24 -2.30 15.70
CA PHE A 148 16.81 -2.23 17.04
C PHE A 148 16.84 -3.65 17.61
N PRO A 149 17.84 -4.45 17.23
CA PRO A 149 17.88 -5.86 17.59
C PRO A 149 18.04 -6.04 19.10
N GLU A 150 17.14 -6.81 19.71
CA GLU A 150 17.28 -7.29 21.09
C GLU A 150 18.02 -8.64 21.15
N LYS A 151 18.16 -9.23 22.35
CA LYS A 151 18.84 -10.52 22.53
C LYS A 151 18.17 -11.60 21.67
N GLY A 152 18.90 -12.12 20.69
CA GLY A 152 18.45 -13.18 19.79
C GLY A 152 17.92 -12.69 18.43
N GLU A 153 17.79 -11.38 18.25
CA GLU A 153 17.44 -10.76 16.98
C GLU A 153 18.69 -10.42 16.16
N LYS A 154 18.51 -10.32 14.84
CA LYS A 154 19.55 -9.90 13.90
C LYS A 154 19.30 -8.46 13.47
N GLY A 155 20.39 -7.69 13.37
CA GLY A 155 20.34 -6.38 12.74
C GLY A 155 19.97 -6.48 11.26
N LEU A 156 19.38 -5.41 10.74
CA LEU A 156 18.95 -5.32 9.36
C LEU A 156 20.13 -5.22 8.37
N ASP A 157 20.38 -6.25 7.57
CA ASP A 157 21.18 -6.12 6.35
C ASP A 157 20.31 -5.57 5.20
N LEU A 158 20.31 -4.25 5.04
CA LEU A 158 19.51 -3.60 3.98
C LEU A 158 20.10 -3.86 2.59
N GLU A 159 21.41 -3.73 2.41
CA GLU A 159 22.06 -3.83 1.09
C GLU A 159 21.96 -5.25 0.50
N GLY A 160 22.12 -6.29 1.34
CA GLY A 160 21.88 -7.66 0.92
C GLY A 160 20.42 -7.89 0.50
N ARG A 161 19.47 -7.32 1.24
CA ARG A 161 18.04 -7.46 0.94
C ARG A 161 17.61 -6.68 -0.31
N VAL A 162 18.19 -5.50 -0.57
CA VAL A 162 17.96 -4.75 -1.81
C VAL A 162 18.29 -5.62 -3.03
N LYS A 163 19.41 -6.35 -3.00
CA LYS A 163 19.78 -7.30 -4.08
C LYS A 163 18.78 -8.46 -4.22
N MET A 164 18.21 -8.94 -3.11
CA MET A 164 17.15 -9.96 -3.15
C MET A 164 15.87 -9.42 -3.76
N VAL A 165 15.43 -8.24 -3.30
CA VAL A 165 14.21 -7.56 -3.75
C VAL A 165 14.32 -7.12 -5.22
N ALA A 166 15.51 -6.77 -5.69
CA ALA A 166 15.74 -6.43 -7.10
C ALA A 166 15.28 -7.53 -8.06
N LYS A 167 15.35 -8.80 -7.64
CA LYS A 167 14.92 -9.98 -8.43
C LYS A 167 13.40 -10.19 -8.45
N LEU A 168 12.65 -9.52 -7.58
CA LEU A 168 11.19 -9.62 -7.56
C LEU A 168 10.59 -8.95 -8.80
N PRO A 169 9.44 -9.46 -9.30
CA PRO A 169 8.70 -8.82 -10.38
C PRO A 169 8.41 -7.35 -10.09
N PHE A 170 8.57 -6.50 -11.11
CA PHE A 170 8.36 -5.06 -10.96
C PHE A 170 6.92 -4.73 -10.55
N ASP A 171 5.96 -5.39 -11.17
CA ASP A 171 4.53 -5.22 -10.90
C ASP A 171 4.19 -5.54 -9.44
N LEU A 172 4.77 -6.59 -8.87
CA LEU A 172 4.62 -6.92 -7.45
C LEU A 172 5.14 -5.81 -6.54
N LYS A 173 6.37 -5.32 -6.80
CA LYS A 173 6.97 -4.22 -6.02
C LYS A 173 6.14 -2.94 -6.12
N TYR A 174 5.64 -2.63 -7.31
CA TYR A 174 4.79 -1.47 -7.54
C TYR A 174 3.41 -1.62 -6.86
N SER A 175 2.81 -2.81 -6.84
CA SER A 175 1.59 -3.05 -6.07
C SER A 175 1.79 -2.80 -4.57
N ILE A 176 2.95 -3.16 -4.00
CA ILE A 176 3.29 -2.84 -2.61
C ILE A 176 3.37 -1.32 -2.39
N LEU A 177 3.96 -0.58 -3.34
CA LEU A 177 4.00 0.88 -3.31
C LEU A 177 2.58 1.49 -3.29
N ILE A 178 1.66 0.98 -4.12
CA ILE A 178 0.27 1.45 -4.11
C ILE A 178 -0.44 1.09 -2.81
N ASN A 179 -0.20 -0.10 -2.25
CA ASN A 179 -0.74 -0.47 -0.94
C ASN A 179 -0.24 0.48 0.16
N TRP A 180 1.03 0.89 0.13
CA TRP A 180 1.56 1.88 1.06
C TRP A 180 0.88 3.24 0.92
N ALA A 181 0.56 3.67 -0.31
CA ALA A 181 -0.20 4.91 -0.52
C ALA A 181 -1.60 4.85 0.13
N LEU A 182 -2.28 3.70 0.12
CA LEU A 182 -3.55 3.51 0.84
C LEU A 182 -3.36 3.60 2.36
N ILE A 183 -2.29 3.02 2.89
CA ILE A 183 -1.93 3.13 4.32
C ILE A 183 -1.61 4.58 4.70
N LYS A 184 -0.88 5.31 3.86
CA LYS A 184 -0.63 6.74 4.08
C LYS A 184 -1.92 7.56 4.06
N SER A 185 -2.86 7.23 3.17
CA SER A 185 -4.19 7.84 3.16
C SER A 185 -4.90 7.62 4.50
N TRP A 186 -4.90 6.40 5.02
CA TRP A 186 -5.44 6.08 6.35
C TRP A 186 -4.74 6.86 7.48
N LEU A 187 -3.40 6.97 7.44
CA LEU A 187 -2.64 7.78 8.40
C LEU A 187 -2.99 9.26 8.32
N GLY A 188 -3.23 9.80 7.11
CA GLY A 188 -3.72 11.15 6.88
C GLY A 188 -5.04 11.45 7.59
N HIS A 189 -5.96 10.49 7.58
CA HIS A 189 -7.22 10.59 8.32
C HIS A 189 -7.02 10.47 9.84
N SER A 190 -6.09 9.60 10.28
CA SER A 190 -5.88 9.30 11.71
C SER A 190 -5.04 10.36 12.43
N PHE A 191 -4.10 11.00 11.74
CA PHE A 191 -3.13 11.95 12.30
C PHE A 191 -2.99 13.18 11.37
N VAL A 192 -4.10 13.88 11.17
CA VAL A 192 -4.27 15.02 10.23
C VAL A 192 -3.20 16.11 10.37
N HIS A 193 -2.65 16.35 11.56
CA HIS A 193 -1.64 17.39 11.74
C HIS A 193 -0.24 16.93 11.35
N LEU A 194 0.06 15.64 11.50
CA LEU A 194 1.34 15.05 11.09
C LEU A 194 1.34 14.69 9.60
N PHE A 195 0.23 14.18 9.09
CA PHE A 195 0.02 13.84 7.69
C PHE A 195 -1.10 14.72 7.13
N PRO A 196 -0.84 16.02 6.87
CA PRO A 196 -1.85 16.90 6.34
C PRO A 196 -2.35 16.39 4.98
N PRO A 197 -3.67 16.48 4.71
CA PRO A 197 -4.17 16.17 3.37
C PRO A 197 -3.47 17.06 2.35
N ALA A 198 -3.18 16.52 1.17
CA ALA A 198 -2.66 17.34 0.08
C ALA A 198 -3.68 18.45 -0.21
N GLU A 199 -3.24 19.71 -0.15
CA GLU A 199 -4.07 20.82 -0.60
C GLU A 199 -4.43 20.59 -2.06
N PRO A 200 -5.72 20.72 -2.45
CA PRO A 200 -6.11 20.58 -3.83
C PRO A 200 -5.43 21.70 -4.63
N SER A 201 -4.39 21.36 -5.40
CA SER A 201 -3.80 22.31 -6.32
C SER A 201 -4.82 22.62 -7.42
N GLU A 202 -5.17 23.89 -7.60
CA GLU A 202 -6.16 24.37 -8.58
C GLU A 202 -5.85 23.98 -10.05
N ASN A 203 -4.68 23.38 -10.33
CA ASN A 203 -4.19 23.12 -11.70
C ASN A 203 -3.90 21.65 -12.05
N SER A 204 -4.28 20.67 -11.23
CA SER A 204 -4.03 19.26 -11.57
C SER A 204 -5.22 18.64 -12.31
N ARG A 205 -5.26 18.84 -13.64
CA ARG A 205 -5.83 17.82 -14.54
C ARG A 205 -5.09 16.51 -14.26
N GLY A 206 -5.84 15.42 -14.12
CA GLY A 206 -5.43 14.14 -13.55
C GLY A 206 -3.99 13.71 -13.86
N ASP A 207 -3.27 13.34 -12.79
CA ASP A 207 -2.32 12.21 -12.70
C ASP A 207 -1.13 12.42 -11.75
N LYS A 208 -0.94 13.61 -11.17
CA LYS A 208 0.18 13.81 -10.24
C LYS A 208 -0.23 14.55 -8.98
N VAL A 209 -0.60 13.80 -7.94
CA VAL A 209 -0.50 14.27 -6.56
C VAL A 209 0.99 14.50 -6.28
N LYS A 210 1.50 15.71 -6.56
CA LYS A 210 2.82 16.14 -6.08
C LYS A 210 2.72 16.47 -4.59
N ALA A 211 2.51 15.46 -3.77
CA ALA A 211 2.73 15.61 -2.33
C ALA A 211 4.22 15.86 -2.14
N LYS A 212 4.59 17.00 -1.55
CA LYS A 212 5.99 17.26 -1.20
C LYS A 212 6.49 16.11 -0.31
N PRO A 213 7.68 15.55 -0.56
CA PRO A 213 8.24 14.51 0.27
C PRO A 213 8.27 14.98 1.73
N THR A 214 7.79 14.15 2.65
CA THR A 214 7.76 14.47 4.07
C THR A 214 9.20 14.57 4.57
N ASN A 215 9.61 15.75 5.06
CA ASN A 215 10.94 15.94 5.63
C ASN A 215 10.98 15.33 7.04
N TRP A 216 11.18 14.02 7.10
CA TRP A 216 11.23 13.26 8.36
C TRP A 216 12.34 13.73 9.29
N LEU A 217 13.48 14.20 8.76
CA LEU A 217 14.55 14.75 9.58
C LEU A 217 14.08 16.00 10.33
N SER A 218 13.48 16.96 9.62
CA SER A 218 12.95 18.17 10.25
C SER A 218 11.84 17.86 11.27
N ILE A 219 10.95 16.91 10.99
CA ILE A 219 9.91 16.48 11.93
C ILE A 219 10.53 15.81 13.16
N PHE A 220 11.55 14.98 12.96
CA PHE A 220 12.27 14.29 14.02
C PHE A 220 13.05 15.27 14.90
N ASP A 221 13.75 16.22 14.31
CA ASP A 221 14.52 17.24 15.04
C ASP A 221 13.59 18.12 15.89
N GLN A 222 12.44 18.53 15.35
CA GLN A 222 11.39 19.24 16.10
C GLN A 222 10.80 18.39 17.24
N PHE A 223 10.80 17.07 17.08
CA PHE A 223 10.26 16.14 18.07
C PHE A 223 11.23 15.83 19.20
N VAL A 224 12.51 15.69 18.90
CA VAL A 224 13.54 15.49 19.92
C VAL A 224 13.81 16.79 20.67
N GLY A 225 13.77 17.93 19.97
CA GLY A 225 14.18 19.22 20.54
C GLY A 225 15.63 19.16 21.02
N ASP A 226 15.90 19.67 22.22
CA ASP A 226 17.24 19.70 22.80
C ASP A 226 17.66 18.36 23.47
N ASN A 227 16.76 17.36 23.55
CA ASN A 227 17.01 16.08 24.23
C ASN A 227 17.75 15.07 23.34
N ILE A 228 18.91 15.45 22.83
CA ILE A 228 19.76 14.67 21.90
C ILE A 228 20.14 13.30 22.49
N ALA A 229 20.28 13.20 23.82
CA ALA A 229 20.64 11.95 24.50
C ALA A 229 19.61 10.81 24.29
N ASP A 230 18.34 11.16 24.06
CA ASP A 230 17.24 10.21 23.93
C ASP A 230 16.93 9.82 22.47
N ILE A 231 17.72 10.29 21.50
CA ILE A 231 17.53 10.00 20.06
C ILE A 231 17.33 8.50 19.78
N PRO A 232 18.16 7.57 20.33
CA PRO A 232 17.98 6.14 20.08
C PRO A 232 16.61 5.64 20.57
N SER A 233 16.17 6.10 21.75
CA SER A 233 14.88 5.76 22.34
C SER A 233 13.72 6.23 21.47
N TYR A 234 13.76 7.48 20.98
CA TYR A 234 12.74 8.02 20.08
C TYR A 234 12.65 7.26 18.75
N LYS A 235 13.80 6.87 18.18
CA LYS A 235 13.86 6.11 16.94
C LYS A 235 13.31 4.68 17.11
N ALA A 236 13.48 4.09 18.29
CA ALA A 236 13.00 2.75 18.61
C ALA A 236 11.51 2.68 18.99
N LEU A 237 10.87 3.82 19.32
CA LEU A 237 9.44 3.86 19.66
C LEU A 237 8.57 3.18 18.59
N PRO A 238 7.50 2.46 18.98
CA PRO A 238 6.45 2.07 18.04
C PRO A 238 5.95 3.28 17.25
N CYS A 239 5.88 3.16 15.92
CA CYS A 239 5.62 4.32 15.06
C CYS A 239 4.26 4.97 15.37
N MET A 240 3.26 4.18 15.75
CA MET A 240 1.93 4.68 16.11
C MET A 240 1.94 5.53 17.38
N ASP A 241 2.79 5.20 18.35
CA ASP A 241 2.98 6.03 19.55
C ASP A 241 3.71 7.32 19.22
N ALA A 242 4.76 7.24 18.40
CA ALA A 242 5.47 8.41 17.90
C ALA A 242 4.49 9.36 17.16
N PHE A 243 3.63 8.83 16.29
CA PHE A 243 2.64 9.62 15.55
C PHE A 243 1.64 10.30 16.46
N ARG A 244 1.13 9.60 17.49
CA ARG A 244 0.22 10.18 18.47
C ARG A 244 0.86 11.36 19.21
N LEU A 245 2.11 11.21 19.64
CA LEU A 245 2.86 12.26 20.34
C LEU A 245 3.14 13.46 19.42
N LEU A 246 3.64 13.20 18.20
CA LEU A 246 3.91 14.20 17.17
C LEU A 246 2.64 14.99 16.80
N ASN A 247 1.56 14.29 16.48
CA ASN A 247 0.30 14.90 16.06
C ASN A 247 -0.29 15.79 17.17
N LYS A 248 -0.17 15.38 18.44
CA LYS A 248 -0.56 16.19 19.60
C LYS A 248 0.31 17.46 19.71
N ARG A 249 1.63 17.33 19.63
CA ARG A 249 2.55 18.48 19.72
C ARG A 249 2.34 19.49 18.59
N ILE A 250 2.20 19.03 17.34
CA ILE A 250 1.92 19.90 16.20
C ILE A 250 0.59 20.65 16.40
N LYS A 251 -0.44 19.96 16.91
CA LYS A 251 -1.74 20.58 17.23
C LYS A 251 -1.61 21.67 18.30
N GLU A 252 -0.82 21.43 19.34
CA GLU A 252 -0.59 22.40 20.43
C GLU A 252 0.24 23.60 19.96
N ALA A 253 1.27 23.37 19.15
CA ALA A 253 2.08 24.43 18.57
C ALA A 253 1.27 25.37 17.66
N LYS A 254 0.32 24.82 16.87
CA LYS A 254 -0.59 25.63 16.02
C LYS A 254 -1.63 26.47 16.80
N LYS A 255 -1.80 26.21 18.10
CA LYS A 255 -2.73 26.98 18.96
C LYS A 255 -2.07 28.16 19.68
N ARG A 256 -0.74 28.20 19.70
CA ARG A 256 0.05 29.30 20.26
C ARG A 256 0.33 30.31 19.16
#